data_AF-A0A7J4B8W9-F1
#
_entry.id   AF-A0A7J4B8W9-F1
#
_cell.length_a   1.000
_cell.length_b   1.000
_cell.length_c   1.000
_cell.angle_alpha   90.00
_cell.angle_beta   90.00
_cell.angle_gamma   90.00
#
_symmetry.space_group_name_H-M   'P 1'
#
loop_
_entity.id
_entity.type
_entity.pdbx_description
1 polymer ?
#
loop_
_entity_poly.entity_id
_entity_poly.type
_entity_poly.pdbx_seq_one_letter_code
_entity_poly.pdbx_strand_id
1 'polypeptide(L)'
;MITLLYVMSVLVAMLPWSYLVGWLGLSRFKIIDIARELRNIEKEYRTLNPQEKKAKILEERASRLRKKLSNFFIVNLLALWGGVFISMLISEYMYVFFVVTYGGGKPIPSPLNLPIVSNPGGSLNELFVFLATLVGYQTLHNRIAGIDLLRSQPSS
;
A
#
# COMPACT_ATOMS: atom_id res chain seq x y z
N MET A 1 -2.60 19.37 -18.15
CA MET A 1 -3.37 18.18 -18.62
C MET A 1 -2.53 16.91 -18.58
N ILE A 2 -1.32 16.88 -19.16
CA ILE A 2 -0.46 15.67 -19.18
C ILE A 2 -0.12 15.14 -17.78
N THR A 3 0.23 16.01 -16.83
CA THR A 3 0.48 15.63 -15.43
C THR A 3 -0.71 14.92 -14.79
N LEU A 4 -1.91 15.41 -15.04
CA LEU A 4 -3.13 14.86 -14.46
C LEU A 4 -3.43 13.50 -15.09
N LEU A 5 -3.19 13.35 -16.39
CA LEU A 5 -3.31 12.08 -17.11
C LEU A 5 -2.28 11.05 -16.61
N TYR A 6 -1.05 11.49 -16.32
CA TYR A 6 0.01 10.67 -15.71
C TYR A 6 -0.34 10.22 -14.29
N VAL A 7 -0.81 11.15 -13.45
CA VAL A 7 -1.25 10.81 -12.08
C VAL A 7 -2.43 9.83 -12.12
N MET A 8 -3.41 10.08 -12.99
CA MET A 8 -4.58 9.20 -13.13
C MET A 8 -4.20 7.82 -13.66
N SER A 9 -3.27 7.70 -14.61
CA SER A 9 -2.83 6.39 -15.10
C SER A 9 -2.12 5.58 -14.01
N VAL A 10 -1.29 6.22 -13.18
CA VAL A 10 -0.65 5.59 -12.02
C VAL A 10 -1.70 5.12 -11.00
N LEU A 11 -2.69 5.96 -10.68
CA LEU A 11 -3.77 5.60 -9.75
C LEU A 11 -4.61 4.43 -10.28
N VAL A 12 -5.00 4.47 -11.56
CA VAL A 12 -5.79 3.40 -12.19
C VAL A 12 -4.98 2.10 -12.26
N ALA A 13 -3.68 2.16 -12.54
CA ALA A 13 -2.81 0.98 -12.54
C ALA A 13 -2.68 0.34 -11.15
N MET A 14 -2.69 1.16 -10.08
CA MET A 14 -2.54 0.73 -8.69
C MET A 14 -3.81 0.16 -8.05
N LEU A 15 -4.99 0.64 -8.48
CA LEU A 15 -6.29 0.26 -7.91
C LEU A 15 -6.52 -1.25 -7.90
N PRO A 16 -6.35 -1.99 -9.03
CA PRO A 16 -6.54 -3.45 -9.06
C PRO A 16 -5.71 -4.18 -8.02
N TRP A 17 -4.46 -3.76 -7.81
CA TRP A 17 -3.57 -4.37 -6.80
C TRP A 17 -4.09 -4.17 -5.39
N SER A 18 -4.65 -3.00 -5.11
CA SER A 18 -5.19 -2.68 -3.78
C SER A 18 -6.46 -3.47 -3.48
N TYR A 19 -7.33 -3.64 -4.46
CA TYR A 19 -8.48 -4.54 -4.35
C TYR A 19 -8.06 -6.00 -4.21
N LEU A 20 -7.04 -6.44 -4.95
CA LEU A 20 -6.52 -7.80 -4.86
C LEU A 20 -5.96 -8.10 -3.47
N VAL A 21 -5.20 -7.17 -2.88
CA VAL A 21 -4.72 -7.28 -1.50
C VAL A 21 -5.88 -7.34 -0.52
N GLY A 22 -6.87 -6.43 -0.63
CA GLY A 22 -8.03 -6.43 0.26
C GLY A 22 -8.82 -7.73 0.18
N TRP A 23 -9.02 -8.25 -1.04
CA TRP A 23 -9.67 -9.53 -1.27
C TRP A 23 -8.86 -10.70 -0.70
N LEU A 24 -7.55 -10.77 -0.94
CA LEU A 24 -6.69 -11.81 -0.35
C LEU A 24 -6.69 -11.74 1.18
N GLY A 25 -6.66 -10.53 1.74
CA GLY A 25 -6.71 -10.30 3.17
C GLY A 25 -7.99 -10.80 3.82
N LEU A 26 -9.14 -10.51 3.20
CA LEU A 26 -10.45 -10.96 3.68
C LEU A 26 -10.68 -12.46 3.46
N SER A 27 -10.35 -12.98 2.27
CA SER A 27 -10.73 -14.35 1.86
C SER A 27 -9.72 -15.42 2.29
N ARG A 28 -8.42 -15.19 2.10
CA ARG A 28 -7.37 -16.19 2.32
C ARG A 28 -6.75 -16.08 3.70
N PHE A 29 -6.46 -14.86 4.14
CA PHE A 29 -5.76 -14.62 5.40
C PHE A 29 -6.70 -14.39 6.58
N LYS A 30 -7.98 -14.05 6.34
CA LYS A 30 -8.98 -13.75 7.38
C LYS A 30 -8.42 -12.85 8.47
N ILE A 31 -7.80 -11.74 8.06
CA ILE A 31 -6.96 -10.93 8.97
C ILE A 31 -7.77 -10.36 10.13
N ILE A 32 -9.06 -10.09 9.92
CA ILE A 32 -9.99 -9.63 10.96
C ILE A 32 -10.13 -10.68 12.07
N ASP A 33 -10.27 -11.96 11.70
CA ASP A 33 -10.38 -13.05 12.66
C ASP A 33 -9.06 -13.24 13.43
N ILE A 34 -7.93 -13.20 12.71
CA ILE A 34 -6.59 -13.28 13.31
C ILE A 34 -6.35 -12.15 14.29
N ALA A 35 -6.71 -10.91 13.94
CA ALA A 35 -6.54 -9.75 14.80
C ALA A 35 -7.41 -9.83 16.06
N ARG A 36 -8.67 -10.29 15.92
CA ARG A 36 -9.58 -10.52 17.03
C ARG A 36 -9.05 -11.62 17.96
N GLU A 37 -8.58 -12.73 17.40
CA GLU A 37 -8.00 -13.84 18.17
C GLU A 37 -6.72 -13.42 18.90
N LEU A 38 -5.84 -12.65 18.25
CA LEU A 38 -4.63 -12.11 18.88
C LEU A 38 -4.96 -11.24 20.10
N ARG A 39 -6.02 -10.42 19.99
CA ARG A 39 -6.45 -9.53 21.06
C ARG A 39 -7.10 -10.28 22.21
N ASN A 40 -7.88 -11.32 21.92
CA ASN A 40 -8.44 -12.19 22.94
C ASN A 40 -7.33 -12.90 23.72
N ILE A 41 -6.31 -13.40 23.01
CA ILE A 41 -5.11 -13.98 23.63
C ILE A 41 -4.39 -12.94 24.50
N GLU A 42 -4.25 -11.70 24.04
CA GLU A 42 -3.62 -10.63 24.85
C GLU A 42 -4.44 -10.32 26.12
N LYS A 43 -5.78 -10.29 26.03
CA LYS A 43 -6.66 -10.11 27.21
C LYS A 43 -6.52 -11.27 28.20
N GLU A 44 -6.55 -12.51 27.71
CA GLU A 44 -6.35 -13.70 28.55
C GLU A 44 -4.96 -13.69 29.23
N TYR A 45 -3.92 -13.27 28.49
CA TYR A 45 -2.56 -13.18 29.01
C TYR A 45 -2.42 -12.13 30.12
N ARG A 46 -3.13 -11.00 30.05
CA ARG A 46 -3.15 -9.98 31.11
C ARG A 46 -3.77 -10.48 32.42
N THR A 47 -4.62 -11.49 32.36
CA THR A 47 -5.30 -12.07 33.52
C THR A 47 -4.61 -13.32 34.09
N LEU A 48 -3.63 -13.89 33.38
CA LEU A 48 -2.98 -15.15 33.73
C LEU A 48 -1.59 -14.92 34.34
N ASN A 49 -1.24 -15.73 35.34
CA ASN A 49 0.08 -15.70 35.97
C ASN A 49 1.12 -16.31 35.00
N PRO A 50 2.28 -15.67 34.74
CA PRO A 50 3.21 -16.05 33.67
C PRO A 50 3.91 -17.42 33.85
N GLN A 51 3.70 -18.11 34.97
CA GLN A 51 4.30 -19.43 35.26
C GLN A 51 3.41 -20.62 34.86
N GLU A 52 2.18 -20.41 34.41
CA GLU A 52 1.30 -21.51 34.02
C GLU A 52 1.64 -22.08 32.64
N LYS A 53 1.57 -23.42 32.48
CA LYS A 53 1.69 -24.09 31.15
C LYS A 53 0.74 -23.50 30.10
N LYS A 54 -0.40 -22.95 30.54
CA LYS A 54 -1.36 -22.24 29.70
C LYS A 54 -0.77 -20.99 29.05
N ALA A 55 0.08 -20.23 29.75
CA ALA A 55 0.72 -19.03 29.22
C ALA A 55 1.66 -19.37 28.04
N LYS A 56 2.44 -20.45 28.13
CA LYS A 56 3.29 -20.93 27.03
C LYS A 56 2.48 -21.35 25.80
N ILE A 57 1.35 -22.04 26.00
CA ILE A 57 0.46 -22.47 24.90
C ILE A 57 -0.17 -21.25 24.20
N LEU A 58 -0.59 -20.24 24.97
CA LEU A 58 -1.12 -18.98 24.47
C LEU A 58 -0.07 -18.19 23.68
N GLU A 59 1.17 -18.14 24.16
CA GLU A 59 2.29 -17.50 23.48
C GLU A 59 2.64 -18.17 22.15
N GLU A 60 2.65 -19.51 22.10
CA GLU A 60 2.82 -20.24 20.83
C GLU A 60 1.67 -19.98 19.85
N ARG A 61 0.43 -19.89 20.33
CA ARG A 61 -0.73 -19.57 19.49
C ARG A 61 -0.61 -18.16 18.93
N ALA A 62 -0.25 -17.19 19.77
CA ALA A 62 -0.01 -15.81 19.37
C ALA A 62 1.13 -15.72 18.35
N SER A 63 2.23 -16.47 18.53
CA SER A 63 3.36 -16.45 17.59
C SER A 63 2.96 -16.98 16.21
N ARG A 64 2.17 -18.06 16.15
CA ARG A 64 1.64 -18.60 14.88
C ARG A 64 0.72 -17.60 14.18
N LEU A 65 -0.16 -16.93 14.93
CA LEU A 65 -1.06 -15.90 14.40
C LEU A 65 -0.29 -14.66 13.92
N ARG A 66 0.72 -14.20 14.67
CA ARG A 66 1.64 -13.12 14.24
C ARG A 66 2.40 -13.51 12.98
N LYS A 67 2.84 -14.75 12.84
CA LYS A 67 3.52 -15.23 11.62
C LYS A 67 2.60 -15.21 10.41
N LYS A 68 1.33 -15.62 10.56
CA LYS A 68 0.32 -15.50 9.49
C LYS A 68 0.06 -14.03 9.11
N LEU A 69 -0.03 -13.13 10.09
CA LEU A 69 -0.18 -11.70 9.87
C LEU A 69 1.04 -11.11 9.15
N SER A 70 2.25 -11.49 9.55
CA SER A 70 3.50 -11.10 8.89
C SER A 70 3.55 -11.57 7.44
N ASN A 71 3.17 -12.82 7.17
CA ASN A 71 3.07 -13.32 5.79
C ASN A 71 2.08 -12.52 4.95
N PHE A 72 0.94 -12.09 5.52
CA PHE A 72 0.03 -11.19 4.83
C PHE A 72 0.68 -9.85 4.50
N PHE A 73 1.42 -9.24 5.43
CA PHE A 73 2.15 -8.00 5.16
C PHE A 73 3.20 -8.16 4.06
N ILE A 74 3.90 -9.29 4.01
CA ILE A 74 4.87 -9.59 2.95
C ILE A 74 4.16 -9.71 1.59
N VAL A 75 3.04 -10.43 1.52
CA VAL A 75 2.24 -10.55 0.29
C VAL A 75 1.70 -9.19 -0.15
N ASN A 76 1.21 -8.38 0.80
CA ASN A 76 0.78 -7.01 0.52
C ASN A 76 1.93 -6.17 -0.06
N LEU A 77 3.10 -6.23 0.58
CA LEU A 77 4.28 -5.50 0.14
C LEU A 77 4.68 -5.92 -1.28
N LEU A 78 4.72 -7.23 -1.57
CA LEU A 78 5.01 -7.75 -2.91
C LEU A 78 3.97 -7.31 -3.95
N ALA A 79 2.69 -7.31 -3.60
CA ALA A 79 1.63 -6.85 -4.49
C ALA A 79 1.74 -5.34 -4.78
N LEU A 80 2.08 -4.53 -3.77
CA LEU A 80 2.35 -3.11 -3.95
C LEU A 80 3.56 -2.88 -4.83
N TRP A 81 4.66 -3.61 -4.64
CA TRP A 81 5.83 -3.52 -5.52
C TRP A 81 5.50 -3.93 -6.96
N GLY A 82 4.69 -4.98 -7.15
CA GLY A 82 4.16 -5.35 -8.46
C GLY A 82 3.35 -4.22 -9.09
N GLY A 83 2.48 -3.58 -8.30
CA GLY A 83 1.73 -2.40 -8.71
C GLY A 83 2.63 -1.23 -9.11
N VAL A 84 3.65 -0.91 -8.31
CA VAL A 84 4.66 0.13 -8.59
C VAL A 84 5.34 -0.14 -9.93
N PHE A 85 5.86 -1.35 -10.12
CA PHE A 85 6.57 -1.72 -11.33
C PHE A 85 5.68 -1.62 -12.58
N ILE A 86 4.46 -2.13 -12.50
CA ILE A 86 3.50 -2.05 -13.61
C ILE A 86 3.06 -0.62 -13.86
N SER A 87 2.86 0.18 -12.81
CA SER A 87 2.49 1.58 -12.96
C SER A 87 3.60 2.39 -13.64
N MET A 88 4.88 2.09 -13.35
CA MET A 88 6.01 2.68 -14.07
C MET A 88 5.93 2.35 -15.57
N LEU A 89 5.79 1.06 -15.91
CA LEU A 89 5.69 0.61 -17.31
C LEU A 89 4.49 1.21 -18.05
N ILE A 90 3.31 1.22 -17.43
CA ILE A 90 2.10 1.81 -18.02
C ILE A 90 2.29 3.32 -18.19
N SER A 91 2.89 3.99 -17.22
CA SER A 91 3.10 5.45 -17.29
C SER A 91 4.04 5.83 -18.43
N GLU A 92 5.11 5.07 -18.63
CA GLU A 92 6.06 5.24 -19.72
C GLU A 92 5.41 4.95 -21.08
N TYR A 93 4.68 3.83 -21.18
CA TYR A 93 3.95 3.48 -22.40
C TYR A 93 2.90 4.54 -22.78
N MET A 94 2.14 5.03 -21.80
CA MET A 94 1.14 6.07 -22.02
C MET A 94 1.77 7.40 -22.46
N TYR A 95 2.93 7.75 -21.90
CA TYR A 95 3.68 8.93 -22.32
C TYR A 95 4.12 8.82 -23.78
N VAL A 96 4.76 7.71 -24.16
CA VAL A 96 5.22 7.47 -25.54
C VAL A 96 4.03 7.47 -26.51
N PHE A 97 2.96 6.75 -26.19
CA PHE A 97 1.75 6.71 -27.00
C PHE A 97 1.15 8.11 -27.22
N PHE A 98 1.11 8.93 -26.17
CA PHE A 98 0.57 10.29 -26.25
C PHE A 98 1.44 11.19 -27.12
N VAL A 99 2.77 11.12 -26.97
CA VAL A 99 3.72 11.90 -27.78
C VAL A 99 3.62 11.53 -29.27
N VAL A 100 3.51 10.23 -29.58
CA VAL A 100 3.37 9.74 -30.96
C VAL A 100 2.04 10.14 -31.58
N THR A 101 0.95 10.12 -30.81
CA THR A 101 -0.42 10.33 -31.31
C THR A 101 -0.78 11.81 -31.43
N TYR A 102 -0.37 12.64 -30.46
CA TYR A 102 -0.85 14.03 -30.34
C TYR A 102 0.22 15.08 -30.64
N GLY A 103 1.48 14.66 -30.85
CA GLY A 103 2.58 15.56 -31.19
C GLY A 103 3.00 16.45 -30.03
N GLY A 104 4.13 16.13 -29.41
CA GLY A 104 4.88 17.02 -28.51
C GLY A 104 4.12 17.47 -27.26
N GLY A 105 4.15 16.65 -26.20
CA GLY A 105 3.75 17.08 -24.87
C GLY A 105 4.72 18.13 -24.31
N LYS A 106 4.24 19.34 -24.03
CA LYS A 106 5.08 20.34 -23.31
C LYS A 106 5.45 19.78 -21.93
N PRO A 107 6.73 19.83 -21.55
CA PRO A 107 7.17 19.33 -20.26
C PRO A 107 6.46 20.09 -19.13
N ILE A 108 6.15 19.37 -18.05
CA ILE A 108 5.34 19.87 -16.93
C ILE A 108 6.07 21.06 -16.32
N PRO A 109 5.52 22.28 -16.27
CA PRO A 109 6.20 23.39 -15.59
C PRO A 109 6.26 23.12 -14.09
N SER A 110 7.43 23.31 -13.48
CA SER A 110 7.59 23.16 -12.04
C SER A 110 7.15 24.43 -11.30
N PRO A 111 6.23 24.34 -10.32
CA PRO A 111 5.88 25.48 -9.47
C PRO A 111 6.97 25.77 -8.42
N LEU A 112 7.92 24.86 -8.19
CA LEU A 112 8.94 24.94 -7.16
C LEU A 112 10.31 24.73 -7.79
N ASN A 113 11.07 25.81 -8.01
CA ASN A 113 12.45 25.78 -8.52
C ASN A 113 13.45 25.26 -7.47
N LEU A 114 13.19 24.08 -6.92
CA LEU A 114 14.09 23.35 -6.05
C LEU A 114 14.91 22.36 -6.87
N PRO A 115 16.22 22.21 -6.59
CA PRO A 115 17.02 21.14 -7.17
C PRO A 115 16.38 19.79 -6.81
N ILE A 116 16.45 18.80 -7.71
CA ILE A 116 15.81 17.47 -7.63
C ILE A 116 14.31 17.47 -8.00
N VAL A 117 13.55 18.47 -7.57
CA VAL A 117 12.10 18.61 -7.90
C VAL A 117 11.90 19.17 -9.30
N SER A 118 12.83 20.02 -9.75
CA SER A 118 12.84 20.63 -11.07
C SER A 118 14.05 20.20 -11.89
N ASN A 119 13.81 19.88 -13.16
CA ASN A 119 14.86 19.79 -14.17
C ASN A 119 15.41 21.18 -14.49
N PRO A 120 16.65 21.28 -15.02
CA PRO A 120 17.30 22.54 -15.35
C PRO A 120 16.51 23.44 -16.33
N GLY A 121 15.55 22.88 -17.07
CA GLY A 121 14.65 23.62 -17.96
C GLY A 121 13.38 24.17 -17.31
N GLY A 122 13.28 24.18 -15.97
CA GLY A 122 12.09 24.64 -15.24
C GLY A 122 10.91 23.67 -15.28
N SER A 123 11.15 22.41 -15.68
CA SER A 123 10.12 21.37 -15.71
C SER A 123 10.14 20.47 -14.47
N LEU A 124 8.99 20.02 -14.00
CA LEU A 124 8.83 19.10 -12.87
C LEU A 124 9.46 17.73 -13.19
N ASN A 125 10.17 17.16 -12.23
CA ASN A 125 10.75 15.83 -12.35
C ASN A 125 9.64 14.76 -12.27
N GLU A 126 9.53 13.91 -13.30
CA GLU A 126 8.53 12.84 -13.39
C GLU A 126 8.64 11.85 -12.24
N LEU A 127 9.87 11.53 -11.80
CA LEU A 127 10.10 10.66 -10.65
C LEU A 127 9.50 11.26 -9.37
N PHE A 128 9.59 12.58 -9.21
CA PHE A 128 9.04 13.26 -8.04
C PHE A 128 7.50 13.26 -8.06
N VAL A 129 6.89 13.50 -9.22
CA VAL A 129 5.43 13.39 -9.40
C VAL A 129 4.96 11.97 -9.10
N PHE A 130 5.69 10.98 -9.58
CA PHE A 130 5.40 9.57 -9.31
C PHE A 130 5.46 9.24 -7.82
N LEU A 131 6.54 9.63 -7.13
CA LEU A 131 6.70 9.42 -5.68
C LEU A 131 5.61 10.13 -4.87
N ALA A 132 5.31 11.40 -5.20
CA ALA A 132 4.24 12.15 -4.54
C ALA A 132 2.87 11.47 -4.72
N THR A 133 2.61 10.94 -5.92
CA THR A 133 1.40 10.18 -6.23
C THR A 133 1.33 8.90 -5.41
N LEU A 134 2.43 8.15 -5.28
CA LEU A 134 2.50 6.95 -4.46
C LEU A 134 2.23 7.22 -2.98
N VAL A 135 2.83 8.29 -2.42
CA VAL A 135 2.63 8.68 -1.03
C VAL A 135 1.16 9.07 -0.79
N GLY A 136 0.57 9.85 -1.70
CA GLY A 136 -0.86 10.17 -1.64
C GLY A 136 -1.73 8.90 -1.74
N TYR A 137 -1.39 7.98 -2.64
CA TYR A 137 -2.11 6.74 -2.86
C TYR A 137 -2.08 5.79 -1.66
N GLN A 138 -1.03 5.82 -0.84
CA GLN A 138 -0.87 4.93 0.31
C GLN A 138 -2.07 4.98 1.27
N THR A 139 -2.62 6.17 1.51
CA THR A 139 -3.81 6.33 2.36
C THR A 139 -5.04 5.64 1.77
N LEU A 140 -5.24 5.79 0.46
CA LEU A 140 -6.36 5.18 -0.26
C LEU A 140 -6.21 3.66 -0.33
N HIS A 141 -4.99 3.17 -0.56
CA HIS A 141 -4.66 1.75 -0.50
C HIS A 141 -5.00 1.14 0.87
N ASN A 142 -4.58 1.76 1.97
CA ASN A 142 -4.84 1.24 3.32
C ASN A 142 -6.34 1.11 3.63
N ARG A 143 -7.14 2.06 3.11
CA ARG A 143 -8.59 2.04 3.23
C ARG A 143 -9.22 0.91 2.43
N ILE A 144 -8.80 0.70 1.18
CA ILE A 144 -9.32 -0.36 0.30
C ILE A 144 -8.86 -1.75 0.78
N ALA A 145 -7.60 -1.88 1.17
CA ALA A 145 -7.01 -3.12 1.67
C ALA A 145 -7.56 -3.53 3.04
N GLY A 146 -8.34 -2.66 3.71
CA GLY A 146 -8.92 -2.92 5.02
C GLY A 146 -7.90 -2.90 6.17
N ILE A 147 -6.70 -2.33 5.94
CA ILE A 147 -5.65 -2.21 6.96
C ILE A 147 -6.11 -1.25 8.07
N ASP A 148 -6.88 -0.22 7.72
CA ASP A 148 -7.46 0.71 8.70
C ASP A 148 -8.46 0.03 9.66
N LEU A 149 -9.10 -1.07 9.23
CA LEU A 149 -10.00 -1.84 10.09
C LEU A 149 -9.24 -2.59 11.19
N LEU A 150 -7.97 -2.96 10.94
CA LEU A 150 -7.11 -3.56 11.95
C LEU A 150 -6.72 -2.56 13.03
N ARG A 151 -6.64 -1.27 12.67
CA ARG A 151 -6.28 -0.17 13.59
C ARG A 151 -7.48 0.34 14.40
N SER A 152 -8.69 0.27 13.83
CA SER A 152 -9.90 0.90 14.37
C SER A 152 -10.83 -0.03 15.16
N GLN A 153 -10.52 -1.33 15.32
CA GLN A 153 -11.36 -2.19 16.16
C GLN A 153 -11.36 -1.71 17.62
N PRO A 154 -12.53 -1.37 18.19
CA PRO A 154 -12.63 -0.83 19.53
C PRO A 154 -12.13 -1.83 20.58
N SER A 155 -11.46 -1.31 21.60
CA SER A 155 -11.22 -2.01 22.86
C SER A 155 -12.54 -2.19 23.60
N SER A 156 -13.38 -3.12 23.15
CA SER A 156 -14.49 -3.66 23.94
C SER A 156 -14.02 -4.96 24.57
#